data_AF-A0A1H5NPH5-F1
#
_entry.id   AF-A0A1H5NPH5-F1
#
_cell.length_a   1.000
_cell.length_b   1.000
_cell.length_c   1.000
_cell.angle_alpha   90.00
_cell.angle_beta   90.00
_cell.angle_gamma   90.00
#
_symmetry.space_group_name_H-M   'P 1'
#
loop_
_entity.id
_entity.type
_entity.pdbx_description
1 polymer ?
#
loop_
_entity_poly.entity_id
_entity_poly.type
_entity_poly.pdbx_seq_one_letter_code
_entity_poly.pdbx_strand_id
1 'polypeptide(L)'
;MRPDTPAENVDHTAEAARLERTAGRYPEDAEALLLQAAAHLELADDRPAATALYDRLLATPDTLENAPLVRALKASNLWEYDHEAEARAIIDGIRAAAPRDPAPWVIVAESLESHDELEAAHDTFTQAATLLLTDVAEPPYATRPVLFGRHRVRRMLGLPHDDWDARADTLHSSPISLDELHDPKRVWSLGSDNPQELEAEISRLRAELGTYREALSRPFPVAVLHWPAEELTELLSAYPDLTTEYPSHPEHLATIETSLRELSTSGTGNLGIVTGTVPSYEAFAASEGSSPSDTALLPQYATTLAARGRAVAWPPQRTSECWCGVGTVYVECHGGANA
;
A
#
# COMPACT_ATOMS: atom_id res chain seq x y z
N MET A 1 -21.48 -14.04 5.34
CA MET A 1 -21.18 -14.12 3.89
C MET A 1 -22.08 -13.12 3.18
N ARG A 2 -21.58 -11.89 3.00
CA ARG A 2 -22.32 -10.81 2.34
C ARG A 2 -22.15 -11.02 0.83
N PRO A 3 -23.21 -10.96 -0.01
CA PRO A 3 -23.03 -11.13 -1.45
C PRO A 3 -22.18 -9.97 -1.97
N ASP A 4 -21.06 -10.29 -2.61
CA ASP A 4 -20.24 -9.32 -3.34
C ASP A 4 -21.12 -8.64 -4.39
N THR A 5 -21.48 -7.38 -4.12
CA THR A 5 -22.16 -6.55 -5.10
C THR A 5 -21.09 -6.14 -6.11
N PRO A 6 -21.27 -6.40 -7.43
CA PRO A 6 -20.30 -5.98 -8.43
C PRO A 6 -20.01 -4.48 -8.30
N ALA A 7 -18.73 -4.09 -8.43
CA ALA A 7 -18.28 -2.70 -8.28
C ALA A 7 -19.07 -1.70 -9.15
N GLU A 8 -19.64 -2.16 -10.27
CA GLU A 8 -20.49 -1.38 -11.19
C GLU A 8 -21.83 -0.90 -10.59
N ASN A 9 -22.24 -1.38 -9.40
CA ASN A 9 -23.50 -1.00 -8.74
C ASN A 9 -23.31 -0.32 -7.37
N VAL A 10 -22.09 0.14 -7.05
CA VAL A 10 -21.86 0.87 -5.80
C VAL A 10 -22.30 2.32 -5.97
N ASP A 11 -23.25 2.77 -5.15
CA ASP A 11 -23.55 4.20 -5.01
C ASP A 11 -22.41 4.86 -4.23
N HIS A 12 -21.42 5.36 -4.97
CA HIS A 12 -20.20 5.95 -4.41
C HIS A 12 -20.49 7.19 -3.55
N THR A 13 -21.52 7.98 -3.86
CA THR A 13 -21.90 9.14 -3.04
C THR A 13 -22.47 8.68 -1.69
N ALA A 14 -23.37 7.70 -1.69
CA ALA A 14 -23.91 7.13 -0.46
C ALA A 14 -22.81 6.45 0.38
N GLU A 15 -21.84 5.82 -0.27
CA GLU A 15 -20.71 5.15 0.37
C GLU A 15 -19.76 6.14 1.05
N ALA A 16 -19.37 7.21 0.37
CA ALA A 16 -18.57 8.29 0.95
C ALA A 16 -19.25 8.86 2.21
N ALA A 17 -20.55 9.19 2.12
CA ALA A 17 -21.30 9.70 3.27
C ALA A 17 -21.39 8.69 4.43
N ARG A 18 -21.43 7.38 4.14
CA ARG A 18 -21.40 6.33 5.17
C ARG A 18 -20.05 6.29 5.87
N LEU A 19 -18.96 6.37 5.12
CA LEU A 19 -17.59 6.38 5.64
C LEU A 19 -17.33 7.63 6.49
N GLU A 20 -17.76 8.81 6.06
CA GLU A 20 -17.65 10.04 6.88
C GLU A 20 -18.39 9.95 8.22
N ARG A 21 -19.62 9.40 8.22
CA ARG A 21 -20.36 9.14 9.47
C ARG A 21 -19.70 8.09 10.36
N THR A 22 -18.87 7.23 9.79
CA THR A 22 -18.12 6.21 10.51
C THR A 22 -16.85 6.82 11.10
N ALA A 23 -16.14 7.66 10.34
CA ALA A 23 -14.99 8.42 10.81
C ALA A 23 -15.35 9.33 12.01
N GLY A 24 -16.55 9.91 12.03
CA GLY A 24 -17.04 10.67 13.18
C GLY A 24 -17.31 9.83 14.44
N ARG A 25 -17.46 8.50 14.31
CA ARG A 25 -17.66 7.57 15.44
C ARG A 25 -16.37 6.94 15.94
N TYR A 26 -15.39 6.77 15.06
CA TYR A 26 -14.09 6.15 15.34
C TYR A 26 -12.97 7.13 14.95
N PRO A 27 -12.65 8.14 15.79
CA PRO A 27 -11.62 9.14 15.50
C PRO A 27 -10.24 8.54 15.24
N GLU A 28 -9.93 7.40 15.85
CA GLU A 28 -8.68 6.65 15.67
C GLU A 28 -8.50 6.09 14.25
N ASP A 29 -9.60 5.83 13.53
CA ASP A 29 -9.60 5.33 12.16
C ASP A 29 -9.96 6.44 11.15
N ALA A 30 -10.07 7.69 11.61
CA ALA A 30 -10.62 8.78 10.81
C ALA A 30 -9.80 9.08 9.55
N GLU A 31 -8.47 9.00 9.61
CA GLU A 31 -7.62 9.20 8.43
C GLU A 31 -7.95 8.21 7.32
N ALA A 32 -7.87 6.91 7.61
CA ALA A 32 -8.14 5.85 6.63
C ALA A 32 -9.58 5.94 6.08
N LEU A 33 -10.57 6.18 6.95
CA LEU A 33 -11.97 6.27 6.56
C LEU A 33 -12.26 7.50 5.68
N LEU A 34 -11.65 8.65 5.98
CA LEU A 34 -11.81 9.87 5.18
C LEU A 34 -11.07 9.79 3.85
N LEU A 35 -9.91 9.14 3.78
CA LEU A 35 -9.22 8.87 2.51
C LEU A 35 -10.05 7.95 1.61
N GLN A 36 -10.67 6.90 2.16
CA GLN A 36 -11.59 6.06 1.40
C GLN A 36 -12.85 6.82 0.95
N ALA A 37 -13.39 7.70 1.80
CA ALA A 37 -14.51 8.55 1.42
C ALA A 37 -14.15 9.49 0.26
N ALA A 38 -12.97 10.11 0.30
CA ALA A 38 -12.47 10.95 -0.79
C ALA A 38 -12.32 10.18 -2.11
N ALA A 39 -11.76 8.98 -2.08
CA ALA A 39 -11.66 8.12 -3.26
C ALA A 39 -13.04 7.76 -3.86
N HIS A 40 -14.05 7.55 -3.02
CA HIS A 40 -15.42 7.36 -3.51
C HIS A 40 -16.01 8.63 -4.15
N LEU A 41 -15.72 9.81 -3.60
CA LEU A 41 -16.13 11.08 -4.20
C LEU A 41 -15.44 11.32 -5.55
N GLU A 42 -14.16 10.96 -5.67
CA GLU A 42 -13.43 10.97 -6.95
C GLU A 42 -14.07 10.05 -7.99
N LEU A 43 -14.43 8.82 -7.61
CA LEU A 43 -15.13 7.87 -8.49
C LEU A 43 -16.55 8.34 -8.86
N ALA A 44 -17.18 9.16 -8.02
CA ALA A 44 -18.46 9.82 -8.29
C ALA A 44 -18.32 11.13 -9.08
N ASP A 45 -17.09 11.54 -9.41
CA ASP A 45 -16.73 12.81 -10.04
C ASP A 45 -17.09 14.07 -9.22
N ASP A 46 -17.31 13.93 -7.91
CA ASP A 46 -17.47 15.05 -6.98
C ASP A 46 -16.10 15.50 -6.44
N ARG A 47 -15.28 16.00 -7.37
CA ARG A 47 -13.89 16.44 -7.11
C ARG A 47 -13.80 17.53 -6.03
N PRO A 48 -14.68 18.55 -5.99
CA PRO A 48 -14.65 19.55 -4.92
C PRO A 48 -14.92 18.97 -3.53
N ALA A 49 -15.85 18.00 -3.41
CA ALA A 49 -16.11 17.36 -2.13
C ALA A 49 -14.92 16.48 -1.68
N ALA A 50 -14.25 15.76 -2.59
CA ALA A 50 -13.03 15.04 -2.29
C ALA A 50 -11.93 15.98 -1.77
N THR A 51 -11.72 17.13 -2.43
CA THR A 51 -10.79 18.18 -1.98
C THR A 51 -11.12 18.67 -0.57
N ALA A 52 -12.40 18.88 -0.24
CA ALA A 52 -12.81 19.31 1.10
C ALA A 52 -12.44 18.27 2.19
N LEU A 53 -12.48 16.97 1.87
CA LEU A 53 -12.01 15.93 2.80
C LEU A 53 -10.49 15.94 2.96
N TYR A 54 -9.73 16.15 1.88
CA TYR A 54 -8.29 16.32 1.99
C TYR A 54 -7.90 17.56 2.80
N ASP A 55 -8.58 18.69 2.59
CA ASP A 55 -8.36 19.90 3.39
C ASP A 55 -8.68 19.68 4.87
N ARG A 56 -9.74 18.92 5.17
CA ARG A 56 -10.09 18.54 6.54
C ARG A 56 -8.99 17.71 7.20
N LEU A 57 -8.43 16.74 6.49
CA LEU A 57 -7.30 15.95 6.99
C LEU A 57 -6.06 16.83 7.22
N LEU A 58 -5.74 17.69 6.25
CA LEU A 58 -4.56 18.56 6.27
C LEU A 58 -4.66 19.74 7.26
N ALA A 59 -5.82 19.99 7.85
CA ALA A 59 -6.00 20.99 8.90
C ALA A 59 -5.28 20.63 10.21
N THR A 60 -5.03 19.34 10.46
CA THR A 60 -4.27 18.82 11.61
C THR A 60 -3.16 17.88 11.13
N PRO A 61 -2.13 18.40 10.44
CA PRO A 61 -1.16 17.55 9.76
C PRO A 61 -0.29 16.73 10.71
N ASP A 62 -0.10 17.19 11.95
CA ASP A 62 0.71 16.50 12.97
C ASP A 62 0.03 15.23 13.51
N THR A 63 -1.25 15.03 13.24
CA THR A 63 -1.99 13.82 13.63
C THR A 63 -2.08 12.78 12.51
N LEU A 64 -1.58 13.10 11.31
CA LEU A 64 -1.65 12.21 10.16
C LEU A 64 -0.47 11.24 10.17
N GLU A 65 -0.74 9.99 9.82
CA GLU A 65 0.29 8.97 9.59
C GLU A 65 1.17 9.36 8.40
N ASN A 66 0.58 9.91 7.33
CA ASN A 66 1.33 10.31 6.13
C ASN A 66 0.78 11.59 5.48
N ALA A 67 1.04 12.75 6.10
CA ALA A 67 0.64 14.04 5.54
C ALA A 67 1.13 14.31 4.10
N PRO A 68 2.36 13.93 3.68
CA PRO A 68 2.78 14.04 2.28
C PRO A 68 1.90 13.26 1.30
N LEU A 69 1.43 12.06 1.67
CA LEU A 69 0.54 11.25 0.85
C LEU A 69 -0.82 11.94 0.64
N VAL A 70 -1.41 12.48 1.72
CA VAL A 70 -2.66 13.23 1.63
C VAL A 70 -2.53 14.45 0.72
N ARG A 71 -1.39 15.16 0.77
CA ARG A 71 -1.11 16.26 -0.16
C ARG A 71 -1.00 15.79 -1.61
N ALA A 72 -0.35 14.65 -1.85
CA ALA A 72 -0.20 14.09 -3.19
C ALA A 72 -1.56 13.71 -3.80
N LEU A 73 -2.42 13.05 -3.02
CA LEU A 73 -3.78 12.72 -3.42
C LEU A 73 -4.61 13.98 -3.71
N LYS A 74 -4.54 14.99 -2.83
CA LYS A 74 -5.18 16.30 -3.08
C LYS A 74 -4.71 16.93 -4.40
N ALA A 75 -3.40 16.96 -4.65
CA ALA A 75 -2.86 17.51 -5.88
C ALA A 75 -3.33 16.76 -7.12
N SER A 76 -3.37 15.42 -7.07
CA SER A 76 -3.91 14.59 -8.15
C SER A 76 -5.37 14.90 -8.41
N ASN A 77 -6.20 15.01 -7.37
CA ASN A 77 -7.61 15.35 -7.52
C ASN A 77 -7.82 16.75 -8.10
N LEU A 78 -7.02 17.75 -7.71
CA LEU A 78 -7.11 19.13 -8.22
C LEU A 78 -6.86 19.26 -9.72
N TRP A 79 -5.97 18.43 -10.28
CA TRP A 79 -5.72 18.39 -11.72
C TRP A 79 -6.96 18.01 -12.53
N GLU A 80 -7.80 17.14 -11.98
CA GLU A 80 -8.97 16.58 -12.67
C GLU A 80 -10.12 17.60 -12.86
N TYR A 81 -10.08 18.78 -12.22
CA TYR A 81 -11.17 19.77 -12.30
C TYR A 81 -10.72 21.24 -12.44
N ASP A 82 -9.66 21.49 -13.22
CA ASP A 82 -9.15 22.83 -13.60
C ASP A 82 -8.46 23.64 -12.47
N HIS A 83 -7.91 22.97 -11.44
CA HIS A 83 -7.15 23.61 -10.36
C HIS A 83 -5.63 23.38 -10.47
N GLU A 84 -5.11 23.30 -11.70
CA GLU A 84 -3.71 22.95 -12.02
C GLU A 84 -2.67 23.80 -11.28
N ALA A 85 -2.91 25.12 -11.14
CA ALA A 85 -1.97 26.02 -10.48
C ALA A 85 -1.80 25.70 -8.98
N GLU A 86 -2.89 25.33 -8.31
CA GLU A 86 -2.84 24.89 -6.91
C GLU A 86 -2.19 23.51 -6.81
N ALA A 87 -2.56 22.59 -7.71
CA ALA A 87 -1.96 21.27 -7.76
C ALA A 87 -0.44 21.34 -7.93
N ARG A 88 0.06 22.17 -8.85
CA ARG A 88 1.50 22.38 -9.08
C ARG A 88 2.21 22.92 -7.84
N ALA A 89 1.61 23.91 -7.17
CA ALA A 89 2.18 24.46 -5.93
C ALA A 89 2.29 23.39 -4.83
N ILE A 90 1.31 22.49 -4.72
CA ILE A 90 1.35 21.37 -3.78
C ILE A 90 2.44 20.37 -4.18
N ILE A 91 2.54 20.01 -5.47
CA ILE A 91 3.58 19.12 -5.99
C ILE A 91 4.97 19.66 -5.69
N ASP A 92 5.23 20.94 -5.96
CA ASP A 92 6.50 21.59 -5.65
C ASP A 92 6.81 21.56 -4.15
N GLY A 93 5.79 21.76 -3.31
CA GLY A 93 5.90 21.61 -1.85
C GLY A 93 6.29 20.20 -1.42
N ILE A 94 5.70 19.16 -2.01
CA ILE A 94 6.05 17.75 -1.75
C ILE A 94 7.50 17.47 -2.17
N ARG A 95 7.87 17.90 -3.38
CA ARG A 95 9.23 17.73 -3.91
C ARG A 95 10.28 18.41 -3.04
N ALA A 96 9.97 19.60 -2.50
CA ALA A 96 10.84 20.34 -1.59
C ALA A 96 10.95 19.67 -0.21
N ALA A 97 9.85 19.10 0.30
CA ALA A 97 9.84 18.38 1.58
C ALA A 97 10.61 17.06 1.53
N ALA A 98 10.80 16.51 0.33
CA ALA A 98 11.56 15.30 0.06
C ALA A 98 11.15 14.09 0.95
N PRO A 99 9.87 13.66 0.89
CA PRO A 99 9.38 12.57 1.73
C PRO A 99 10.15 11.26 1.46
N ARG A 100 10.37 10.49 2.53
CA ARG A 100 11.03 9.17 2.45
C ARG A 100 10.10 8.03 2.05
N ASP A 101 8.79 8.28 2.09
CA ASP A 101 7.79 7.37 1.55
C ASP A 101 7.75 7.49 0.02
N PRO A 102 7.77 6.39 -0.75
CA PRO A 102 7.65 6.42 -2.21
C PRO A 102 6.25 6.81 -2.72
N ALA A 103 5.17 6.53 -2.00
CA ALA A 103 3.81 6.70 -2.50
C ALA A 103 3.45 8.14 -2.90
N PRO A 104 3.80 9.19 -2.11
CA PRO A 104 3.58 10.58 -2.52
C PRO A 104 4.24 10.90 -3.87
N TRP A 105 5.48 10.43 -4.09
CA TRP A 105 6.22 10.66 -5.34
C TRP A 105 5.55 10.02 -6.54
N VAL A 106 5.09 8.77 -6.38
CA VAL A 106 4.42 8.03 -7.46
C VAL A 106 3.15 8.75 -7.86
N ILE A 107 2.29 9.10 -6.91
CA ILE A 107 1.02 9.78 -7.18
C ILE A 107 1.24 11.11 -7.93
N VAL A 108 2.16 11.96 -7.45
CA VAL A 108 2.37 13.26 -8.12
C VAL A 108 3.00 13.11 -9.50
N ALA A 109 3.90 12.14 -9.70
CA ALA A 109 4.57 11.94 -10.97
C ALA A 109 3.64 11.29 -12.00
N GLU A 110 2.79 10.35 -11.61
CA GLU A 110 1.76 9.77 -12.48
C GLU A 110 0.65 10.79 -12.82
N SER A 111 0.29 11.67 -11.88
CA SER A 111 -0.63 12.78 -12.15
C SER A 111 -0.04 13.75 -13.18
N LEU A 112 1.26 14.09 -13.08
CA LEU A 112 1.93 14.90 -14.11
C LEU A 112 1.98 14.18 -15.46
N GLU A 113 2.29 12.88 -15.45
CA GLU A 113 2.34 12.05 -16.66
C GLU A 113 0.99 12.00 -17.38
N SER A 114 -0.11 11.76 -16.65
CA SER A 114 -1.45 11.65 -17.24
C SER A 114 -1.96 12.97 -17.83
N HIS A 115 -1.36 14.09 -17.44
CA HIS A 115 -1.69 15.43 -17.91
C HIS A 115 -0.61 16.00 -18.87
N ASP A 116 0.19 15.14 -19.50
CA ASP A 116 1.19 15.48 -20.53
C ASP A 116 2.34 16.40 -20.05
N GLU A 117 2.57 16.49 -18.73
CA GLU A 117 3.71 17.20 -18.14
C GLU A 117 4.92 16.25 -17.98
N LEU A 118 5.33 15.62 -19.09
CA LEU A 118 6.28 14.49 -19.09
C LEU A 118 7.67 14.86 -18.53
N GLU A 119 8.20 16.03 -18.83
CA GLU A 119 9.47 16.49 -18.26
C GLU A 119 9.39 16.64 -16.74
N ALA A 120 8.30 17.21 -16.23
CA ALA A 120 8.09 17.36 -14.80
C ALA A 120 7.88 16.01 -14.10
N ALA A 121 7.16 15.08 -14.74
CA ALA A 121 7.00 13.71 -14.26
C ALA A 121 8.36 13.00 -14.18
N HIS A 122 9.18 13.09 -15.23
CA HIS A 122 10.53 12.51 -15.27
C HIS A 122 11.45 13.07 -14.18
N ASP A 123 11.44 14.39 -13.99
CA ASP A 123 12.23 15.05 -12.95
C ASP A 123 11.80 14.60 -11.55
N THR A 124 10.49 14.45 -11.34
CA THR A 124 9.91 14.01 -10.06
C THR A 124 10.28 12.56 -9.76
N PHE A 125 10.11 11.64 -10.73
CA PHE A 125 10.55 10.26 -10.58
C PHE A 125 12.07 10.14 -10.38
N THR A 126 12.87 10.95 -11.09
CA THR A 126 14.33 10.95 -10.95
C THR A 126 14.76 11.45 -9.58
N GLN A 127 14.11 12.48 -9.05
CA GLN A 127 14.35 12.97 -7.70
C GLN A 127 14.02 11.90 -6.65
N ALA A 128 12.88 11.23 -6.79
CA ALA A 128 12.47 10.13 -5.91
C ALA A 128 13.47 8.96 -5.97
N ALA A 129 13.87 8.53 -7.18
CA ALA A 129 14.87 7.46 -7.35
C ALA A 129 16.21 7.84 -6.69
N THR A 130 16.67 9.07 -6.89
CA THR A 130 17.92 9.55 -6.28
C THR A 130 17.83 9.58 -4.75
N LEU A 131 16.69 10.00 -4.20
CA LEU A 131 16.49 10.11 -2.75
C LEU A 131 16.35 8.75 -2.05
N LEU A 132 15.65 7.82 -2.70
CA LEU A 132 15.19 6.57 -2.09
C LEU A 132 16.07 5.36 -2.46
N LEU A 133 16.81 5.40 -3.56
CA LEU A 133 17.46 4.22 -4.15
C LEU A 133 18.97 4.34 -4.34
N THR A 134 19.54 5.54 -4.21
CA THR A 134 21.01 5.72 -4.23
C THR A 134 21.64 4.92 -3.11
N ASP A 135 22.68 4.15 -3.44
CA ASP A 135 23.43 3.25 -2.53
C ASP A 135 22.59 2.16 -1.83
N VAL A 136 21.32 2.02 -2.19
CA VAL A 136 20.49 0.88 -1.77
C VAL A 136 20.84 -0.26 -2.69
N ALA A 137 21.34 -1.39 -2.19
CA ALA A 137 21.69 -2.55 -3.04
C ALA A 137 20.44 -3.34 -3.48
N GLU A 138 19.47 -3.49 -2.58
CA GLU A 138 18.23 -4.23 -2.80
C GLU A 138 17.03 -3.29 -2.59
N PRO A 139 16.42 -2.76 -3.68
CA PRO A 139 15.33 -1.80 -3.58
C PRO A 139 14.09 -2.42 -2.94
N PRO A 140 13.47 -1.73 -1.98
CA PRO A 140 12.21 -2.17 -1.41
C PRO A 140 11.14 -2.35 -2.49
N TYR A 141 10.26 -3.33 -2.33
CA TYR A 141 9.17 -3.54 -3.29
C TYR A 141 8.33 -2.27 -3.52
N ALA A 142 8.04 -1.51 -2.45
CA ALA A 142 7.27 -0.27 -2.50
C ALA A 142 7.91 0.83 -3.36
N THR A 143 9.22 0.75 -3.64
CA THR A 143 9.93 1.72 -4.48
C THR A 143 9.97 1.35 -5.96
N ARG A 144 9.57 0.12 -6.33
CA ARG A 144 9.57 -0.32 -7.73
C ARG A 144 8.70 0.56 -8.65
N PRO A 145 7.50 1.02 -8.23
CA PRO A 145 6.70 1.93 -9.05
C PRO A 145 7.44 3.22 -9.43
N VAL A 146 8.35 3.72 -8.59
CA VAL A 146 9.19 4.89 -8.92
C VAL A 146 10.09 4.59 -10.12
N LEU A 147 10.74 3.43 -10.14
CA LEU A 147 11.61 3.01 -11.24
C LEU A 147 10.80 2.73 -12.52
N PHE A 148 9.65 2.06 -12.39
CA PHE A 148 8.82 1.69 -13.54
C PHE A 148 8.16 2.92 -14.17
N GLY A 149 7.61 3.83 -13.37
CA GLY A 149 7.08 5.10 -13.85
C GLY A 149 8.17 5.95 -14.51
N ARG A 150 9.37 6.02 -13.92
CA ARG A 150 10.51 6.69 -14.55
C ARG A 150 10.85 6.12 -15.92
N HIS A 151 10.97 4.81 -16.03
CA HIS A 151 11.25 4.12 -17.29
C HIS A 151 10.17 4.47 -18.32
N ARG A 152 8.89 4.43 -17.93
CA ARG A 152 7.76 4.75 -18.82
C ARG A 152 7.84 6.18 -19.37
N VAL A 153 8.00 7.17 -18.51
CA VAL A 153 8.10 8.58 -18.93
C VAL A 153 9.34 8.83 -19.80
N ARG A 154 10.49 8.20 -19.50
CA ARG A 154 11.70 8.31 -20.34
C ARG A 154 11.49 7.75 -21.74
N ARG A 155 10.77 6.64 -21.86
CA ARG A 155 10.38 6.06 -23.15
C ARG A 155 9.50 7.02 -23.95
N MET A 156 8.52 7.65 -23.29
CA MET A 156 7.67 8.68 -23.94
C MET A 156 8.48 9.91 -24.38
N LEU A 157 9.47 10.33 -23.59
CA LEU A 157 10.39 11.42 -23.94
C LEU A 157 11.47 11.03 -24.98
N GLY A 158 11.56 9.75 -25.37
CA GLY A 158 12.57 9.26 -26.31
C GLY A 158 14.00 9.29 -25.77
N LEU A 159 14.17 9.26 -24.45
CA LEU A 159 15.49 9.27 -23.80
C LEU A 159 16.15 7.88 -23.87
N PRO A 160 17.49 7.80 -23.98
CA PRO A 160 18.20 6.52 -23.94
C PRO A 160 18.16 5.91 -22.53
N HIS A 161 18.28 4.59 -22.42
CA HIS A 161 18.34 3.93 -21.11
C HIS A 161 19.57 4.36 -20.31
N ASP A 162 19.39 4.50 -19.00
CA ASP A 162 20.46 4.69 -18.03
C ASP A 162 20.48 3.60 -16.95
N ASP A 163 21.33 3.77 -15.94
CA ASP A 163 21.54 2.79 -14.87
C ASP A 163 20.26 2.51 -14.07
N TRP A 164 19.35 3.49 -13.94
CA TRP A 164 18.07 3.28 -13.27
C TRP A 164 17.12 2.45 -14.13
N ASP A 165 17.15 2.64 -15.45
CA ASP A 165 16.35 1.85 -16.39
C ASP A 165 16.82 0.38 -16.38
N ALA A 166 18.14 0.14 -16.43
CA ALA A 166 18.71 -1.21 -16.30
C ALA A 166 18.36 -1.87 -14.94
N ARG A 167 18.29 -1.06 -13.88
CA ARG A 167 17.86 -1.51 -12.57
C ARG A 167 16.37 -1.86 -12.53
N ALA A 168 15.52 -1.07 -13.19
CA ALA A 168 14.10 -1.34 -13.35
C ALA A 168 13.89 -2.69 -14.06
N ASP A 169 14.61 -2.92 -15.16
CA ASP A 169 14.54 -4.17 -15.92
C ASP A 169 14.91 -5.39 -15.08
N THR A 170 15.92 -5.27 -14.20
CA THR A 170 16.35 -6.36 -13.32
C THR A 170 15.29 -6.71 -12.25
N LEU A 171 14.53 -5.72 -11.79
CA LEU A 171 13.51 -5.89 -10.74
C LEU A 171 12.15 -6.31 -11.29
N HIS A 172 11.95 -6.17 -12.60
CA HIS A 172 10.74 -6.54 -13.29
C HIS A 172 10.70 -8.06 -13.51
N SER A 173 9.63 -8.70 -13.05
CA SER A 173 9.49 -10.16 -13.07
C SER A 173 8.44 -10.67 -14.06
N SER A 174 7.77 -9.78 -14.79
CA SER A 174 6.78 -10.17 -15.80
C SER A 174 7.47 -10.78 -17.03
N PRO A 175 6.82 -11.73 -17.74
CA PRO A 175 7.36 -12.26 -18.99
C PRO A 175 7.45 -11.24 -20.14
N ILE A 176 6.78 -10.09 -20.04
CA ILE A 176 6.84 -8.99 -21.01
C ILE A 176 7.79 -7.92 -20.48
N SER A 177 8.79 -7.49 -21.25
CA SER A 177 9.78 -6.50 -20.80
C SER A 177 9.17 -5.11 -20.57
N LEU A 178 9.82 -4.28 -19.76
CA LEU A 178 9.40 -2.89 -19.56
C LEU A 178 9.47 -2.08 -20.86
N ASP A 179 10.45 -2.35 -21.73
CA ASP A 179 10.55 -1.75 -23.06
C ASP A 179 9.30 -1.97 -23.92
N GLU A 180 8.74 -3.17 -23.87
CA GLU A 180 7.55 -3.55 -24.62
C GLU A 180 6.28 -2.99 -23.98
N LEU A 181 6.21 -3.02 -22.64
CA LEU A 181 5.08 -2.44 -21.89
C LEU A 181 4.99 -0.93 -22.09
N HIS A 182 6.13 -0.25 -22.09
CA HIS A 182 6.26 1.20 -22.17
C HIS A 182 6.57 1.71 -23.58
N ASP A 183 6.32 0.94 -24.64
CA ASP A 183 6.48 1.42 -26.01
C ASP A 183 5.38 2.44 -26.36
N PRO A 184 5.70 3.73 -26.58
CA PRO A 184 4.70 4.74 -26.92
C PRO A 184 3.99 4.44 -28.26
N LYS A 185 4.59 3.64 -29.15
CA LYS A 185 3.97 3.25 -30.43
C LYS A 185 2.90 2.16 -30.25
N ARG A 186 2.81 1.53 -29.08
CA ARG A 186 1.82 0.48 -28.77
C ARG A 186 0.39 0.99 -28.79
N VAL A 187 0.14 2.27 -28.47
CA VAL A 187 -1.20 2.89 -28.58
C VAL A 187 -1.76 2.78 -30.02
N TRP A 188 -0.90 2.62 -31.03
CA TRP A 188 -1.32 2.41 -32.42
C TRP A 188 -1.68 0.95 -32.79
N SER A 189 -1.29 -0.07 -32.00
CA SER A 189 -1.65 -1.48 -32.30
C SER A 189 -3.11 -1.79 -32.02
N LEU A 190 -3.76 -1.06 -31.10
CA LEU A 190 -5.20 -1.17 -30.80
C LEU A 190 -6.11 -0.73 -31.96
N GLY A 191 -5.54 -0.08 -32.99
CA GLY A 191 -6.22 0.25 -34.25
C GLY A 191 -5.88 -0.67 -35.42
N SER A 192 -5.16 -1.78 -35.20
CA SER A 192 -4.77 -2.73 -36.24
C SER A 192 -5.88 -3.75 -36.52
N ASP A 193 -6.17 -3.99 -37.80
CA ASP A 193 -7.09 -5.04 -38.26
C ASP A 193 -6.40 -6.43 -38.36
N ASN A 194 -5.12 -6.54 -37.98
CA ASN A 194 -4.37 -7.80 -38.08
C ASN A 194 -4.69 -8.75 -36.91
N PRO A 195 -5.26 -9.95 -37.15
CA PRO A 195 -5.65 -10.88 -36.09
C PRO A 195 -4.51 -11.34 -35.18
N GLN A 196 -3.29 -11.47 -35.72
CA GLN A 196 -2.12 -11.91 -34.93
C GLN A 196 -1.64 -10.82 -33.97
N GLU A 197 -1.72 -9.55 -34.40
CA GLU A 197 -1.38 -8.40 -33.56
C GLU A 197 -2.42 -8.23 -32.44
N LEU A 198 -3.70 -8.43 -32.74
CA LEU A 198 -4.78 -8.40 -31.75
C LEU A 198 -4.67 -9.54 -30.72
N GLU A 199 -4.36 -10.77 -31.14
CA GLU A 199 -4.20 -11.90 -30.20
C GLU A 199 -2.99 -11.73 -29.28
N ALA A 200 -1.88 -11.21 -29.82
CA ALA A 200 -0.71 -10.83 -29.02
C ALA A 200 -1.07 -9.72 -28.02
N GLU A 201 -1.81 -8.70 -28.44
CA GLU A 201 -2.24 -7.60 -27.57
C GLU A 201 -3.23 -8.09 -26.49
N ILE A 202 -4.18 -8.97 -26.81
CA ILE A 202 -5.10 -9.57 -25.82
C ILE A 202 -4.33 -10.38 -24.78
N SER A 203 -3.35 -11.18 -25.21
CA SER A 203 -2.53 -11.98 -24.29
C SER A 203 -1.70 -11.08 -23.37
N ARG A 204 -1.19 -9.96 -23.91
CA ARG A 204 -0.44 -8.93 -23.18
C ARG A 204 -1.32 -8.17 -22.18
N LEU A 205 -2.48 -7.67 -22.60
CA LEU A 205 -3.48 -7.02 -21.73
C LEU A 205 -3.94 -7.94 -20.61
N ARG A 206 -4.06 -9.25 -20.87
CA ARG A 206 -4.36 -10.24 -19.81
C ARG A 206 -3.22 -10.39 -18.80
N ALA A 207 -1.96 -10.29 -19.23
CA ALA A 207 -0.81 -10.32 -18.33
C ALA A 207 -0.69 -9.01 -17.53
N GLU A 208 -0.97 -7.85 -18.14
CA GLU A 208 -1.06 -6.55 -17.46
C GLU A 208 -2.20 -6.54 -16.44
N LEU A 209 -3.40 -6.95 -16.84
CA LEU A 209 -4.52 -7.15 -15.92
C LEU A 209 -4.19 -8.19 -14.85
N GLY A 210 -3.41 -9.22 -15.16
CA GLY A 210 -2.93 -10.20 -14.17
C GLY A 210 -2.03 -9.54 -13.13
N THR A 211 -1.09 -8.71 -13.55
CA THR A 211 -0.16 -7.98 -12.68
C THR A 211 -0.88 -6.90 -11.85
N TYR A 212 -1.77 -6.15 -12.49
CA TYR A 212 -2.58 -5.12 -11.84
C TYR A 212 -3.60 -5.73 -10.86
N ARG A 213 -4.23 -6.86 -11.24
CA ARG A 213 -5.05 -7.64 -10.32
C ARG A 213 -4.20 -8.24 -9.22
N GLU A 214 -3.01 -8.77 -9.45
CA GLU A 214 -2.16 -9.24 -8.35
C GLU A 214 -1.76 -8.10 -7.40
N ALA A 215 -1.56 -6.88 -7.89
CA ALA A 215 -1.29 -5.69 -7.10
C ALA A 215 -2.51 -5.18 -6.30
N LEU A 216 -3.69 -5.10 -6.93
CA LEU A 216 -4.95 -4.66 -6.33
C LEU A 216 -5.64 -5.74 -5.48
N SER A 217 -5.60 -6.97 -5.97
CA SER A 217 -6.11 -8.19 -5.36
C SER A 217 -5.07 -8.84 -4.49
N ARG A 218 -4.05 -8.11 -4.02
CA ARG A 218 -3.39 -8.47 -2.76
C ARG A 218 -4.51 -8.56 -1.75
N PRO A 219 -5.03 -9.77 -1.43
CA PRO A 219 -5.93 -9.89 -0.31
C PRO A 219 -5.11 -9.35 0.85
N PHE A 220 -5.73 -8.67 1.80
CA PHE A 220 -5.05 -8.26 3.02
C PHE A 220 -4.06 -9.35 3.44
N PRO A 221 -2.79 -8.99 3.68
CA PRO A 221 -1.73 -9.98 3.73
C PRO A 221 -2.14 -11.10 4.67
N VAL A 222 -1.75 -12.34 4.36
CA VAL A 222 -1.92 -13.43 5.31
C VAL A 222 -1.09 -13.03 6.53
N ALA A 223 -1.80 -12.57 7.56
CA ALA A 223 -1.22 -11.83 8.65
C ALA A 223 -1.22 -12.67 9.92
N VAL A 224 -0.09 -12.64 10.62
CA VAL A 224 0.04 -13.28 11.93
C VAL A 224 -0.07 -12.22 13.01
N LEU A 225 -0.81 -12.54 14.08
CA LEU A 225 -1.03 -11.64 15.21
C LEU A 225 0.22 -11.56 16.09
N HIS A 226 0.72 -10.34 16.26
CA HIS A 226 1.78 -9.99 17.18
C HIS A 226 1.19 -9.30 18.43
N TRP A 227 1.69 -9.70 19.59
CA TRP A 227 1.35 -9.10 20.88
C TRP A 227 2.64 -8.51 21.46
N PRO A 228 2.71 -7.18 21.67
CA PRO A 228 3.80 -6.56 22.41
C PRO A 228 3.89 -7.16 23.83
N ALA A 229 5.08 -7.15 24.43
CA ALA A 229 5.31 -7.81 25.72
C ALA A 229 4.36 -7.34 26.84
N GLU A 230 4.09 -6.03 26.90
CA GLU A 230 3.18 -5.44 27.88
C GLU A 230 1.74 -5.90 27.66
N GLU A 231 1.27 -5.81 26.41
CA GLU A 231 -0.06 -6.24 25.99
C GLU A 231 -0.27 -7.74 26.20
N LEU A 232 0.74 -8.58 25.92
CA LEU A 232 0.65 -10.03 26.17
C LEU A 232 0.55 -10.32 27.67
N THR A 233 1.29 -9.59 28.49
CA THR A 233 1.23 -9.74 29.95
C THR A 233 -0.14 -9.34 30.49
N GLU A 234 -0.71 -8.25 29.98
CA GLU A 234 -2.07 -7.80 30.32
C GLU A 234 -3.11 -8.82 29.87
N LEU A 235 -3.03 -9.31 28.63
CA LEU A 235 -3.94 -10.30 28.05
C LEU A 235 -4.00 -11.57 28.91
N LEU A 236 -2.84 -12.12 29.27
CA LEU A 236 -2.75 -13.35 30.07
C LEU A 236 -3.17 -13.15 31.53
N SER A 237 -3.06 -11.92 32.04
CA SER A 237 -3.55 -11.57 33.38
C SER A 237 -5.08 -11.49 33.41
N ALA A 238 -5.70 -10.93 32.37
CA ALA A 238 -7.14 -10.80 32.24
C ALA A 238 -7.82 -12.12 31.78
N TYR A 239 -7.16 -12.89 30.92
CA TYR A 239 -7.67 -14.11 30.30
C TYR A 239 -6.67 -15.28 30.43
N PRO A 240 -6.53 -15.88 31.64
CA PRO A 240 -5.52 -16.92 31.90
C PRO A 240 -5.65 -18.16 31.01
N ASP A 241 -6.84 -18.45 30.48
CA ASP A 241 -7.08 -19.59 29.58
C ASP A 241 -6.23 -19.52 28.30
N LEU A 242 -5.84 -18.30 27.87
CA LEU A 242 -4.98 -18.08 26.70
C LEU A 242 -3.50 -18.43 26.93
N THR A 243 -3.10 -18.76 28.16
CA THR A 243 -1.70 -19.15 28.48
C THR A 243 -1.26 -20.40 27.71
N THR A 244 -2.21 -21.26 27.32
CA THR A 244 -1.91 -22.44 26.50
C THR A 244 -1.50 -22.06 25.08
N GLU A 245 -2.11 -21.01 24.51
CA GLU A 245 -1.79 -20.49 23.17
C GLU A 245 -0.53 -19.62 23.19
N TYR A 246 -0.30 -18.88 24.29
CA TYR A 246 0.86 -18.01 24.47
C TYR A 246 1.63 -18.38 25.73
N PRO A 247 2.47 -19.43 25.70
CA PRO A 247 3.17 -19.88 26.90
C PRO A 247 4.22 -18.87 27.38
N SER A 248 4.87 -18.15 26.45
CA SER A 248 5.76 -17.03 26.76
C SER A 248 5.91 -16.05 25.58
N HIS A 249 6.28 -14.80 25.86
CA HIS A 249 6.54 -13.80 24.81
C HIS A 249 7.66 -14.23 23.83
N PRO A 250 8.81 -14.77 24.26
CA PRO A 250 9.83 -15.23 23.32
C PRO A 250 9.36 -16.37 22.41
N GLU A 251 8.58 -17.33 22.93
CA GLU A 251 8.02 -18.42 22.14
C GLU A 251 6.96 -17.92 21.16
N HIS A 252 6.15 -16.93 21.55
CA HIS A 252 5.22 -16.24 20.66
C HIS A 252 5.95 -15.65 19.44
N LEU A 253 7.02 -14.88 19.68
CA LEU A 253 7.81 -14.28 18.59
C LEU A 253 8.44 -15.35 17.68
N ALA A 254 9.02 -16.41 18.24
CA ALA A 254 9.59 -17.50 17.46
C ALA A 254 8.54 -18.24 16.61
N THR A 255 7.33 -18.40 17.15
CA THR A 255 6.20 -19.04 16.46
C THR A 255 5.74 -18.20 15.27
N ILE A 256 5.67 -16.87 15.42
CA ILE A 256 5.34 -15.94 14.33
C ILE A 256 6.35 -16.08 13.19
N GLU A 257 7.65 -15.97 13.49
CA GLU A 257 8.71 -16.04 12.49
C GLU A 257 8.72 -17.39 11.76
N THR A 258 8.59 -18.49 12.50
CA THR A 258 8.53 -19.85 11.95
C THR A 258 7.35 -19.99 11.01
N SER A 259 6.15 -19.58 11.44
CA SER A 259 4.92 -19.67 10.65
C SER A 259 5.02 -18.87 9.36
N LEU A 260 5.57 -17.65 9.41
CA LEU A 260 5.75 -16.79 8.24
C LEU A 260 6.77 -17.38 7.25
N ARG A 261 7.85 -17.99 7.75
CA ARG A 261 8.82 -18.71 6.89
C ARG A 261 8.21 -19.94 6.23
N GLU A 262 7.43 -20.73 6.95
CA GLU A 262 6.73 -21.88 6.39
C GLU A 262 5.73 -21.45 5.30
N LEU A 263 4.96 -20.39 5.54
CA LEU A 263 4.06 -19.81 4.54
C LEU A 263 4.83 -19.31 3.31
N SER A 264 5.93 -18.60 3.51
CA SER A 264 6.73 -18.07 2.40
C SER A 264 7.39 -19.17 1.57
N THR A 265 7.98 -20.17 2.23
CA THR A 265 8.64 -21.30 1.55
C THR A 265 7.66 -22.23 0.82
N SER A 266 6.41 -22.30 1.28
CA SER A 266 5.32 -23.00 0.57
C SER A 266 4.76 -22.20 -0.63
N GLY A 267 5.28 -21.00 -0.89
CA GLY A 267 4.88 -20.16 -2.02
C GLY A 267 3.77 -19.15 -1.71
N THR A 268 3.38 -19.00 -0.44
CA THR A 268 2.44 -17.96 -0.03
C THR A 268 3.16 -16.60 -0.03
N GLY A 269 2.80 -15.74 -0.98
CA GLY A 269 3.26 -14.35 -1.03
C GLY A 269 2.38 -13.41 -0.19
N ASN A 270 2.75 -12.13 -0.14
CA ASN A 270 2.00 -11.08 0.56
C ASN A 270 1.70 -11.43 2.03
N LEU A 271 2.75 -11.71 2.79
CA LEU A 271 2.66 -12.00 4.22
C LEU A 271 2.80 -10.73 5.05
N GLY A 272 2.22 -10.73 6.23
CA GLY A 272 2.28 -9.58 7.11
C GLY A 272 2.15 -9.91 8.59
N ILE A 273 2.33 -8.89 9.40
CA ILE A 273 2.20 -8.96 10.85
C ILE A 273 1.26 -7.84 11.28
N VAL A 274 0.26 -8.17 12.07
CA VAL A 274 -0.66 -7.20 12.68
C VAL A 274 -0.39 -7.14 14.17
N THR A 275 -0.32 -5.95 14.73
CA THR A 275 -0.08 -5.77 16.17
C THR A 275 -1.42 -5.55 16.87
N GLY A 276 -1.75 -6.41 17.83
CA GLY A 276 -2.95 -6.32 18.66
C GLY A 276 -2.73 -5.54 19.95
N THR A 277 -3.82 -4.99 20.49
CA THR A 277 -3.88 -4.45 21.86
C THR A 277 -5.06 -5.05 22.60
N VAL A 278 -4.94 -5.24 23.92
CA VAL A 278 -6.00 -5.84 24.74
C VAL A 278 -7.32 -5.06 24.60
N PRO A 279 -7.34 -3.71 24.69
CA PRO A 279 -8.60 -2.96 24.53
C PRO A 279 -9.26 -3.15 23.17
N SER A 280 -8.47 -3.23 22.08
CA SER A 280 -9.04 -3.38 20.74
C SER A 280 -9.49 -4.82 20.47
N TYR A 281 -8.84 -5.82 21.08
CA TYR A 281 -9.29 -7.21 21.05
C TYR A 281 -10.56 -7.43 21.87
N GLU A 282 -10.66 -6.84 23.06
CA GLU A 282 -11.88 -6.88 23.88
C GLU A 282 -13.06 -6.22 23.16
N ALA A 283 -12.84 -5.07 22.53
CA ALA A 283 -13.85 -4.40 21.71
C ALA A 283 -14.30 -5.29 20.53
N PHE A 284 -13.35 -5.97 19.87
CA PHE A 284 -13.66 -6.92 18.80
C PHE A 284 -14.49 -8.11 19.32
N ALA A 285 -14.07 -8.74 20.41
CA ALA A 285 -14.80 -9.86 21.03
C ALA A 285 -16.23 -9.47 21.41
N ALA A 286 -16.40 -8.31 22.01
CA ALA A 286 -17.72 -7.77 22.32
C ALA A 286 -18.57 -7.55 21.06
N SER A 287 -17.98 -7.08 19.97
CA SER A 287 -18.69 -6.88 18.69
C SER A 287 -19.12 -8.18 18.01
N GLU A 288 -18.36 -9.26 18.20
CA GLU A 288 -18.68 -10.62 17.72
C GLU A 288 -19.59 -11.38 18.69
N GLY A 289 -19.92 -10.80 19.85
CA GLY A 289 -20.70 -11.45 20.89
C GLY A 289 -20.03 -12.68 21.50
N SER A 290 -18.69 -12.74 21.43
CA SER A 290 -17.87 -13.84 21.96
C SER A 290 -17.07 -13.40 23.19
N SER A 291 -16.42 -14.36 23.85
CA SER A 291 -15.51 -14.12 24.96
C SER A 291 -14.08 -13.88 24.43
N PRO A 292 -13.31 -12.93 24.99
CA PRO A 292 -11.89 -12.81 24.68
C PRO A 292 -11.07 -14.07 24.98
N SER A 293 -11.53 -14.95 25.88
CA SER A 293 -10.89 -16.26 26.15
C SER A 293 -11.09 -17.30 25.02
N ASP A 294 -11.94 -17.03 24.02
CA ASP A 294 -12.16 -17.94 22.90
C ASP A 294 -10.99 -17.88 21.91
N THR A 295 -10.19 -18.95 21.87
CA THR A 295 -8.98 -19.01 21.02
C THR A 295 -9.29 -18.96 19.53
N ALA A 296 -10.51 -19.34 19.11
CA ALA A 296 -10.93 -19.25 17.72
C ALA A 296 -11.08 -17.79 17.24
N LEU A 297 -11.13 -16.84 18.16
CA LEU A 297 -11.29 -15.42 17.86
C LEU A 297 -9.98 -14.73 17.46
N LEU A 298 -8.83 -15.20 17.94
CA LEU A 298 -7.50 -14.65 17.65
C LEU A 298 -7.20 -14.54 16.14
N PRO A 299 -7.36 -15.60 15.32
CA PRO A 299 -7.12 -15.49 13.87
C PRO A 299 -8.15 -14.60 13.15
N GLN A 300 -9.39 -14.52 13.66
CA GLN A 300 -10.43 -13.64 13.11
C GLN A 300 -10.11 -12.17 13.38
N TYR A 301 -9.62 -11.88 14.59
CA TYR A 301 -9.13 -10.56 14.97
C TYR A 301 -7.92 -10.16 14.11
N ALA A 302 -6.96 -11.07 13.93
CA ALA A 302 -5.81 -10.83 13.04
C ALA A 302 -6.26 -10.50 11.60
N THR A 303 -7.20 -11.28 11.08
CA THR A 303 -7.80 -11.06 9.76
C THR A 303 -8.50 -9.71 9.68
N THR A 304 -9.21 -9.31 10.74
CA THR A 304 -9.91 -8.03 10.81
C THR A 304 -8.94 -6.85 10.84
N LEU A 305 -7.84 -6.94 11.61
CA LEU A 305 -6.79 -5.94 11.60
C LEU A 305 -6.11 -5.82 10.24
N ALA A 306 -5.82 -6.95 9.60
CA ALA A 306 -5.27 -6.98 8.25
C ALA A 306 -6.26 -6.31 7.27
N ALA A 307 -7.54 -6.64 7.36
CA ALA A 307 -8.64 -6.04 6.58
C ALA A 307 -8.81 -4.53 6.78
N ARG A 308 -8.32 -4.00 7.91
CA ARG A 308 -8.28 -2.56 8.20
C ARG A 308 -6.96 -1.91 7.77
N GLY A 309 -6.10 -2.62 7.04
CA GLY A 309 -4.81 -2.11 6.58
C GLY A 309 -3.74 -1.99 7.67
N ARG A 310 -3.93 -2.63 8.83
CA ARG A 310 -3.01 -2.51 9.98
C ARG A 310 -1.81 -3.47 9.91
N ALA A 311 -1.67 -4.19 8.81
CA ALA A 311 -0.62 -5.19 8.64
C ALA A 311 0.68 -4.54 8.12
N VAL A 312 1.79 -4.84 8.78
CA VAL A 312 3.14 -4.52 8.33
C VAL A 312 3.66 -5.67 7.48
N ALA A 313 4.29 -5.38 6.34
CA ALA A 313 4.78 -6.40 5.42
C ALA A 313 5.90 -7.26 6.05
N TRP A 314 5.86 -8.57 5.78
CA TRP A 314 6.91 -9.52 6.14
C TRP A 314 7.42 -10.27 4.89
N PRO A 315 8.74 -10.54 4.75
CA PRO A 315 9.78 -10.11 5.67
C PRO A 315 10.02 -8.60 5.58
N PRO A 316 10.34 -7.92 6.70
CA PRO A 316 10.88 -6.58 6.65
C PRO A 316 12.15 -6.55 5.80
N GLN A 317 12.53 -5.36 5.32
CA GLN A 317 13.81 -5.24 4.64
C GLN A 317 14.93 -5.59 5.62
N ARG A 318 16.01 -6.18 5.10
CA ARG A 318 17.12 -6.69 5.94
C ARG A 318 17.67 -5.66 6.91
N THR A 319 17.71 -4.38 6.50
CA THR A 319 18.22 -3.24 7.28
C THR A 319 17.14 -2.47 8.03
N SER A 320 15.85 -2.80 7.85
CA SER A 320 14.77 -2.21 8.64
C SER A 320 14.80 -2.75 10.07
N GLU A 321 14.20 -2.00 11.01
CA GLU A 321 13.97 -2.49 12.36
C GLU A 321 13.17 -3.80 12.34
N CYS A 322 13.48 -4.68 13.29
CA CYS A 322 12.78 -5.94 13.42
C CYS A 322 11.35 -5.70 13.91
N TRP A 323 10.41 -6.45 13.33
CA TRP A 323 8.99 -6.38 13.64
C TRP A 323 8.64 -6.70 15.11
N CYS A 324 9.56 -7.31 15.87
CA CYS A 324 9.36 -7.71 17.26
C CYS A 324 9.49 -6.57 18.29
N GLY A 325 9.83 -5.34 17.86
CA GLY A 325 9.90 -4.17 18.74
C GLY A 325 11.15 -4.07 19.63
N VAL A 326 12.16 -4.93 19.45
CA VAL A 326 13.40 -4.93 20.26
C VAL A 326 14.39 -3.82 19.83
N GLY A 327 14.11 -3.10 18.74
CA GLY A 327 14.95 -1.99 18.26
C GLY A 327 16.25 -2.40 17.56
N THR A 328 16.41 -3.68 17.24
CA THR A 328 17.52 -4.22 16.43
C THR A 328 17.07 -4.38 14.98
N VAL A 329 17.99 -4.28 14.01
CA VAL A 329 17.67 -4.53 12.60
C VAL A 329 17.27 -5.98 12.35
N TYR A 330 16.35 -6.20 11.42
CA TYR A 330 15.73 -7.50 11.16
C TYR A 330 16.78 -8.59 10.92
N VAL A 331 17.78 -8.36 10.07
CA VAL A 331 18.81 -9.37 9.75
C VAL A 331 19.67 -9.82 10.94
N GLU A 332 19.80 -8.98 11.97
CA GLU A 332 20.55 -9.27 13.20
C GLU A 332 19.66 -9.86 14.30
N CYS A 333 18.34 -9.87 14.07
CA CYS A 333 17.34 -10.42 14.97
C CYS A 333 16.68 -11.64 14.32
N HIS A 334 15.38 -11.59 14.02
CA HIS A 334 14.62 -12.71 13.45
C HIS A 334 14.93 -13.02 11.98
N GLY A 335 15.63 -12.12 11.27
CA GLY A 335 16.09 -12.29 9.88
C GLY A 335 17.44 -13.00 9.75
N GLY A 336 18.08 -13.39 10.86
CA GLY A 336 19.37 -14.07 10.88
C GLY A 336 19.31 -15.54 10.42
N ALA A 337 20.45 -16.10 9.99
CA ALA A 337 20.54 -17.49 9.52
C ALA A 337 20.37 -18.55 10.63
N ASN A 338 20.29 -18.12 11.89
CA ASN A 338 20.10 -18.97 13.09
C ASN A 338 18.82 -18.61 13.88
N ALA A 339 17.91 -17.81 13.28
CA ALA A 339 16.64 -17.45 13.89
C ALA A 339 15.55 -18.46 13.53
#